data_AF-A0A117SL43-F1
#
_entry.id   AF-A0A117SL43-F1
#
_cell.length_a   1.000
_cell.length_b   1.000
_cell.length_c   1.000
_cell.angle_alpha   90.00
_cell.angle_beta   90.00
_cell.angle_gamma   90.00
#
_symmetry.space_group_name_H-M   'P 1'
#
loop_
_entity.id
_entity.type
_entity.pdbx_description
1 polymer ?
#
loop_
_entity_poly.entity_id
_entity_poly.type
_entity_poly.pdbx_seq_one_letter_code
_entity_poly.pdbx_strand_id
1 'polypeptide(L)'
;MVNSEEKRAYFIELKGRDLVHAIEQIDATINQYLMDLNGFSINARVVLTKVNTTDILSTQFIKLERRLKKLNGSFLKSVNHLEEQL
;
A
#
# COMPACT_ATOMS: atom_id res chain seq x y z
N MET A 1 -9.40 -1.23 -5.28
CA MET A 1 -9.88 -1.07 -6.68
C MET A 1 -9.37 -2.24 -7.49
N VAL A 2 -10.20 -2.84 -8.34
CA VAL A 2 -9.81 -3.98 -9.18
C VAL A 2 -10.01 -3.60 -10.64
N ASN A 3 -8.98 -3.78 -11.46
CA ASN A 3 -9.07 -3.75 -12.91
C ASN A 3 -9.05 -5.21 -13.40
N SER A 4 -10.20 -5.72 -13.81
CA SER A 4 -10.36 -7.13 -14.21
C SER A 4 -9.80 -7.41 -15.61
N GLU A 5 -9.76 -6.42 -16.50
CA GLU A 5 -9.19 -6.57 -17.85
C GLU A 5 -7.67 -6.75 -17.78
N GLU A 6 -7.01 -5.94 -16.96
CA GLU A 6 -5.55 -6.00 -16.74
C GLU A 6 -5.13 -6.94 -15.61
N LYS A 7 -6.09 -7.58 -14.93
CA LYS A 7 -5.89 -8.37 -13.70
C LYS A 7 -4.98 -7.63 -12.70
N ARG A 8 -5.38 -6.43 -12.29
CA ARG A 8 -4.66 -5.63 -11.28
C ARG A 8 -5.56 -5.32 -10.09
N ALA A 9 -5.07 -5.57 -8.89
CA ALA A 9 -5.72 -5.14 -7.66
C ALA A 9 -4.89 -4.06 -6.97
N TYR A 10 -5.56 -3.04 -6.46
CA TYR A 10 -4.95 -1.92 -5.75
C TYR A 10 -5.55 -1.81 -4.34
N PHE A 11 -4.67 -1.93 -3.35
CA PHE A 11 -4.95 -1.68 -1.93
C PHE A 11 -4.43 -0.28 -1.58
N ILE A 12 -5.32 0.62 -1.19
CA ILE A 12 -4.96 2.01 -0.89
C ILE A 12 -5.39 2.32 0.54
N GLU A 13 -4.44 2.70 1.38
CA GLU A 13 -4.68 3.09 2.78
C GLU A 13 -4.37 4.58 2.95
N LEU A 14 -5.31 5.31 3.55
CA LEU A 14 -5.17 6.73 3.86
C LEU A 14 -4.89 6.88 5.35
N LYS A 15 -3.73 7.45 5.72
CA LYS A 15 -3.41 7.73 7.11
C LYS A 15 -2.79 9.10 7.30
N GLY A 16 -2.85 9.63 8.52
CA GLY A 16 -2.20 10.91 8.83
C GLY A 16 -0.67 10.79 8.75
N ARG A 17 -0.08 10.09 9.71
CA ARG A 17 1.39 9.97 9.85
C ARG A 17 1.92 8.55 10.06
N ASP A 18 1.03 7.61 10.34
CA ASP A 18 1.41 6.27 10.79
C ASP A 18 1.58 5.31 9.62
N LEU A 19 2.79 5.29 9.05
CA LEU A 19 3.12 4.44 7.90
C LEU A 19 3.09 2.96 8.28
N VAL A 20 3.56 2.60 9.48
CA VAL A 20 3.69 1.19 9.90
C VAL A 20 2.30 0.58 10.07
N HIS A 21 1.40 1.26 10.77
CA HIS A 21 0.04 0.77 10.94
C HIS A 21 -0.71 0.67 9.61
N ALA A 22 -0.47 1.60 8.68
CA ALA A 22 -1.04 1.52 7.32
C ALA A 22 -0.53 0.29 6.55
N ILE A 23 0.76 -0.03 6.66
CA ILE A 23 1.36 -1.22 6.07
C ILE A 23 0.73 -2.50 6.65
N GLU A 24 0.54 -2.56 7.97
CA GLU A 24 -0.09 -3.70 8.64
C GLU A 24 -1.53 -3.93 8.18
N GLN A 25 -2.31 -2.85 8.04
CA GLN A 25 -3.68 -2.93 7.53
C GLN A 25 -3.73 -3.42 6.07
N ILE A 26 -2.83 -2.92 5.21
CA ILE A 26 -2.71 -3.41 3.83
C ILE A 26 -2.35 -4.90 3.82
N ASP A 27 -1.36 -5.31 4.61
CA ASP A 27 -0.90 -6.70 4.63
C ASP A 27 -2.00 -7.67 5.10
N ALA A 28 -2.75 -7.28 6.14
CA ALA A 28 -3.91 -8.01 6.63
C ALA A 28 -5.02 -8.10 5.56
N THR A 29 -5.28 -7.02 4.85
CA THR A 29 -6.29 -7.00 3.79
C THR A 29 -5.88 -7.88 2.60
N ILE A 30 -4.61 -7.86 2.20
CA ILE A 30 -4.11 -8.78 1.17
C ILE A 30 -4.29 -10.23 1.61
N ASN A 31 -3.99 -10.57 2.87
CA ASN A 31 -4.21 -11.94 3.39
C ASN A 31 -5.68 -12.37 3.24
N GLN A 32 -6.62 -11.46 3.53
CA GLN A 32 -8.05 -11.75 3.47
C GLN A 32 -8.54 -12.07 2.06
N TYR A 33 -8.01 -11.38 1.04
CA TYR A 33 -8.53 -11.45 -0.35
C TYR A 33 -7.59 -12.17 -1.33
N LEU A 34 -6.48 -12.74 -0.86
CA LEU A 34 -5.46 -13.31 -1.75
C LEU A 34 -6.02 -14.42 -2.65
N MET A 35 -6.90 -15.27 -2.12
CA MET A 35 -7.50 -16.37 -2.88
C MET A 35 -8.46 -15.85 -3.96
N ASP A 36 -9.25 -14.83 -3.64
CA ASP A 36 -10.23 -14.23 -4.56
C ASP A 36 -9.54 -13.47 -5.70
N LEU A 37 -8.30 -13.01 -5.47
CA LEU A 37 -7.49 -12.26 -6.41
C LEU A 37 -6.45 -13.14 -7.11
N ASN A 38 -6.67 -14.45 -7.19
CA ASN A 38 -5.75 -15.35 -7.88
C ASN A 38 -5.54 -14.92 -9.35
N GLY A 39 -4.27 -14.84 -9.76
CA GLY A 39 -3.90 -14.36 -11.09
C GLY A 39 -3.91 -12.84 -11.28
N PHE A 40 -4.21 -12.06 -10.23
CA PHE A 40 -4.05 -10.61 -10.25
C PHE A 40 -2.64 -10.20 -9.82
N SER A 41 -2.12 -9.13 -10.42
CA SER A 41 -1.01 -8.37 -9.84
C SER A 41 -1.52 -7.54 -8.65
N ILE A 42 -0.81 -7.63 -7.51
CA ILE A 42 -1.23 -6.99 -6.28
C ILE A 42 -0.37 -5.77 -6.01
N ASN A 43 -0.98 -4.60 -6.10
CA ASN A 43 -0.33 -3.31 -5.87
C ASN A 43 -0.89 -2.67 -4.60
N ALA A 44 -0.05 -1.90 -3.91
CA ALA A 44 -0.51 -1.15 -2.77
C ALA A 44 0.04 0.28 -2.71
N ARG A 45 -0.75 1.19 -2.15
CA ARG A 45 -0.39 2.59 -1.94
C ARG A 45 -0.75 3.03 -0.54
N VAL A 46 0.18 3.66 0.17
CA VAL A 46 -0.13 4.42 1.38
C VAL A 46 -0.08 5.91 1.05
N VAL A 47 -1.15 6.63 1.38
CA VAL A 47 -1.21 8.08 1.27
C VAL A 47 -1.15 8.68 2.66
N LEU A 48 -0.14 9.50 2.92
CA LEU A 48 0.09 10.18 4.20
C LEU A 48 -0.18 11.67 4.09
N THR A 49 -0.62 12.31 5.18
CA THR A 49 -0.67 13.78 5.27
C THR A 49 0.68 14.38 5.66
N LYS A 50 1.49 13.64 6.43
CA LYS A 50 2.89 13.98 6.73
C LYS A 50 3.75 12.72 6.72
N VAL A 51 4.92 12.78 6.10
CA VAL A 51 5.87 11.67 6.13
C VAL A 51 6.83 11.85 7.29
N ASN A 52 6.90 10.83 8.14
CA ASN A 52 8.01 10.66 9.06
C ASN A 52 9.12 9.87 8.35
N THR A 53 10.25 10.52 8.08
CA THR A 53 11.32 10.00 7.21
C THR A 53 11.97 8.73 7.78
N THR A 54 11.91 8.54 9.10
CA THR A 54 12.50 7.41 9.83
C THR A 54 11.78 6.08 9.55
N ASP A 55 10.49 6.12 9.23
CA ASP A 55 9.67 4.91 9.01
C ASP A 55 9.90 4.27 7.63
N ILE A 56 10.62 4.97 6.74
CA ILE A 56 10.86 4.60 5.34
C ILE A 56 11.72 3.33 5.21
N LEU A 57 12.48 2.97 6.25
CA LEU A 57 13.34 1.78 6.26
C LEU A 57 12.88 0.74 7.29
N SER A 58 11.63 0.84 7.76
CA SER A 58 11.10 -0.14 8.69
C SER A 58 11.11 -1.54 8.08
N THR A 59 11.31 -2.56 8.93
CA THR A 59 11.32 -3.96 8.48
C THR A 59 9.97 -4.34 7.85
N GLN A 60 8.88 -3.74 8.32
CA GLN A 60 7.52 -3.91 7.83
C GLN A 60 7.40 -3.44 6.38
N PHE A 61 7.94 -2.27 6.06
CA PHE A 61 7.98 -1.76 4.69
C PHE A 61 8.71 -2.73 3.75
N ILE A 62 9.91 -3.16 4.13
CA ILE A 62 10.73 -4.07 3.31
C ILE A 62 10.01 -5.41 3.09
N LYS A 63 9.33 -5.94 4.12
CA LYS A 63 8.54 -7.16 4.02
C LYS A 63 7.37 -7.02 3.05
N LEU A 64 6.58 -5.94 3.17
CA LEU A 64 5.44 -5.70 2.28
C LEU A 64 5.92 -5.49 0.84
N GLU A 65 6.97 -4.70 0.62
CA GLU A 65 7.49 -4.46 -0.73
C GLU A 65 7.95 -5.77 -1.40
N ARG A 66 8.71 -6.61 -0.67
CA ARG A 66 9.13 -7.93 -1.18
C ARG A 66 7.95 -8.83 -1.47
N ARG A 67 6.92 -8.80 -0.61
CA ARG A 67 5.69 -9.57 -0.80
C ARG A 67 4.98 -9.14 -2.08
N LEU A 68 4.79 -7.83 -2.29
CA LEU A 68 4.12 -7.30 -3.49
C LEU A 68 4.91 -7.61 -4.77
N LYS A 69 6.25 -7.56 -4.72
CA LYS A 69 7.11 -8.01 -5.84
C LYS A 69 6.87 -9.47 -6.20
N LYS A 70 6.71 -10.37 -5.23
CA LYS A 70 6.34 -11.78 -5.46
C LYS A 70 4.93 -11.95 -6.05
N LEU A 71 4.05 -11.00 -5.79
CA LEU A 71 2.68 -10.93 -6.32
C LEU A 71 2.59 -10.08 -7.60
N ASN A 72 3.71 -9.90 -8.31
CA ASN A 72 3.82 -9.15 -9.56
C ASN A 72 3.29 -7.70 -9.49
N GLY A 73 3.33 -7.07 -8.32
CA GLY A 73 2.93 -5.68 -8.16
C GLY A 73 3.94 -4.84 -7.40
N SER A 74 3.50 -3.66 -7.00
CA SER A 74 4.37 -2.59 -6.49
C SER A 74 3.82 -1.93 -5.24
N PHE A 75 4.72 -1.39 -4.42
CA PHE A 75 4.38 -0.52 -3.29
C PHE A 75 4.67 0.93 -3.65
N LEU A 76 3.69 1.82 -3.47
CA LEU A 76 3.86 3.25 -3.62
C LEU A 76 3.53 3.98 -2.33
N LYS A 77 4.27 5.03 -2.03
CA LYS A 77 3.92 5.99 -0.98
C LYS A 77 3.70 7.35 -1.62
N SER A 78 2.68 8.06 -1.16
CA SER A 78 2.37 9.41 -1.63
C SER A 78 2.09 10.31 -0.43
N VAL A 79 2.46 11.59 -0.53
CA VAL A 79 2.16 12.60 0.47
C VAL A 79 1.15 13.55 -0.15
N ASN A 80 -0.02 13.67 0.45
CA ASN A 80 -0.95 14.71 0.06
C ASN A 80 -0.50 16.04 0.69
N HIS A 81 0.07 16.92 -0.12
CA HIS A 81 0.06 18.36 0.18
C HIS A 81 -1.37 18.87 -0.04
N LEU A 82 -2.23 18.71 0.95
CA LEU A 82 -3.43 19.55 1.05
C LEU A 82 -2.94 20.92 1.56
N GLU A 83 -2.49 21.78 0.66
CA GLU A 83 -2.41 23.20 0.97
C GLU A 83 -3.85 23.71 1.06
N GLU A 84 -4.32 23.95 2.29
CA GLU A 84 -5.46 24.84 2.50
C GLU A 84 -5.00 26.24 2.08
N GLN A 85 -5.37 26.67 0.87
CA GLN A 85 -5.37 28.08 0.54
C GLN A 85 -6.57 28.72 1.24
N LEU A 86 -6.29 29.37 2.38
CA LEU A 86 -7.16 30.38 2.99
C LEU A 86 -7.02 31.72 2.27
#